data_AF-A0A4Q1ZXU0-F1
#
_entry.id   AF-A0A4Q1ZXU0-F1
#
_cell.length_a   1.000
_cell.length_b   1.000
_cell.length_c   1.000
_cell.angle_alpha   90.00
_cell.angle_beta   90.00
_cell.angle_gamma   90.00
#
_symmetry.space_group_name_H-M   'P 1'
#
loop_
_entity.id
_entity.type
_entity.pdbx_description
1 polymer ?
#
loop_
_entity_poly.entity_id
_entity_poly.type
_entity_poly.pdbx_seq_one_letter_code
_entity_poly.pdbx_strand_id
1 'polypeptide(L)'
;MTKKEEAIKQVNDLLQQLYESLDNTKAKEAVQLTYNQINRPYKPSQKYKEIPEAIDLLKKDFSKLSLSKENRLTRSQEEIMYKLTKLTRQIFQKGFDRIMYANIWFS
;
A
#
# COMPACT_ATOMS: atom_id res chain seq x y z
N MET A 1 -9.16 -6.78 20.12
CA MET A 1 -8.66 -6.23 18.86
C MET A 1 -7.74 -7.27 18.22
N THR A 2 -7.90 -7.57 16.94
CA THR A 2 -7.09 -8.60 16.27
C THR A 2 -5.80 -8.01 15.69
N LYS A 3 -4.77 -8.84 15.49
CA LYS A 3 -3.51 -8.42 14.84
C LYS A 3 -3.73 -7.76 13.48
N LYS A 4 -4.78 -8.14 12.74
CA LYS A 4 -5.12 -7.54 11.43
C LYS A 4 -5.81 -6.18 11.59
N GLU A 5 -6.61 -5.99 12.63
CA GLU A 5 -7.23 -4.69 12.96
C GLU A 5 -6.21 -3.66 13.42
N GLU A 6 -5.18 -4.09 14.15
CA GLU A 6 -4.05 -3.21 14.52
C GLU A 6 -3.20 -2.89 13.30
N ALA A 7 -2.91 -3.89 12.47
CA ALA A 7 -2.09 -3.69 11.27
C ALA A 7 -2.77 -2.76 10.24
N ILE A 8 -4.10 -2.78 10.08
CA ILE A 8 -4.76 -1.83 9.17
C ILE A 8 -4.67 -0.39 9.70
N LYS A 9 -4.73 -0.17 11.02
CA LYS A 9 -4.47 1.16 11.59
C LYS A 9 -3.05 1.61 11.29
N GLN A 10 -2.07 0.73 11.51
CA GLN A 10 -0.67 1.04 11.19
C GLN A 10 -0.45 1.31 9.70
N VAL A 11 -1.13 0.59 8.79
CA VAL A 11 -1.10 0.90 7.35
C VAL A 11 -1.64 2.31 7.09
N ASN A 12 -2.80 2.65 7.66
CA ASN A 12 -3.40 3.97 7.51
C ASN A 12 -2.49 5.08 8.08
N ASP A 13 -1.88 4.86 9.25
CA ASP A 13 -0.97 5.82 9.87
C ASP A 13 0.29 6.05 9.03
N LEU A 14 0.85 4.98 8.45
CA LEU A 14 2.00 5.08 7.54
C LEU A 14 1.63 5.76 6.22
N LEU A 15 0.44 5.51 5.67
CA LEU A 15 -0.05 6.20 4.47
C LEU A 15 -0.25 7.70 4.75
N GLN A 16 -0.80 8.04 5.92
CA GLN A 16 -0.96 9.44 6.34
C GLN A 16 0.40 10.13 6.50
N GLN A 17 1.35 9.50 7.20
CA GLN A 17 2.72 10.03 7.33
C GLN A 17 3.39 10.23 5.97
N LEU A 18 3.22 9.27 5.05
CA LEU A 18 3.74 9.40 3.71
C LEU A 18 3.10 10.58 2.98
N TYR A 19 1.77 10.69 3.01
CA TYR A 19 1.03 11.80 2.40
C TYR A 19 1.51 13.17 2.89
N GLU A 20 1.65 13.33 4.20
CA GLU A 20 2.09 14.57 4.83
C GLU A 20 3.54 14.93 4.49
N SER A 21 4.40 13.92 4.31
CA SER A 21 5.80 14.11 3.99
C SER A 21 6.08 14.43 2.51
N LEU A 22 5.09 14.31 1.63
CA LEU A 22 5.24 14.55 0.20
C LEU A 22 4.97 16.02 -0.15
N ASP A 23 5.68 16.56 -1.13
CA ASP A 23 5.40 17.89 -1.70
C ASP A 23 4.73 17.80 -3.08
N ASN A 24 4.97 16.70 -3.81
CA ASN A 24 4.45 16.50 -5.16
C ASN A 24 2.96 16.10 -5.16
N THR A 25 2.13 16.84 -5.89
CA THR A 25 0.67 16.61 -5.96
C THR A 25 0.29 15.23 -6.50
N LYS A 26 0.95 14.75 -7.56
CA LYS A 26 0.66 13.42 -8.14
C LYS A 26 1.05 12.30 -7.18
N ALA A 27 2.15 12.48 -6.46
CA ALA A 27 2.58 11.56 -5.41
C ALA A 27 1.56 11.50 -4.26
N LYS A 28 1.03 12.66 -3.83
CA LYS A 28 -0.05 12.74 -2.84
C LYS A 28 -1.33 12.07 -3.32
N GLU A 29 -1.70 12.30 -4.57
CA GLU A 29 -2.86 11.68 -5.21
C GLU A 29 -2.74 10.16 -5.22
N ALA A 30 -1.56 9.62 -5.58
CA ALA A 30 -1.31 8.18 -5.52
C ALA A 30 -1.54 7.61 -4.10
N VAL A 31 -1.01 8.27 -3.07
CA VAL A 31 -1.21 7.85 -1.67
C VAL A 31 -2.69 7.92 -1.26
N GLN A 32 -3.39 8.99 -1.66
CA GLN A 32 -4.82 9.17 -1.37
C GLN A 32 -5.67 8.09 -2.04
N LEU A 33 -5.38 7.75 -3.31
CA LEU A 33 -6.06 6.69 -4.03
C LEU A 33 -5.83 5.33 -3.35
N THR A 34 -4.61 5.03 -2.92
CA THR A 34 -4.30 3.82 -2.15
C THR A 34 -5.08 3.76 -0.83
N TYR A 35 -5.11 4.86 -0.07
CA TYR A 35 -5.89 4.94 1.17
C TYR A 35 -7.38 4.69 0.92
N ASN A 36 -7.92 5.31 -0.13
CA ASN A 36 -9.33 5.17 -0.50
C ASN A 36 -9.65 3.74 -0.94
N GLN A 37 -8.80 3.10 -1.74
CA GLN A 37 -8.98 1.70 -2.15
C GLN A 37 -9.08 0.77 -0.93
N ILE A 38 -8.16 0.91 0.02
CA ILE A 38 -8.14 0.09 1.24
C ILE A 38 -9.36 0.35 2.13
N ASN A 39 -9.80 1.61 2.24
CA ASN A 39 -10.82 2.01 3.20
C ASN A 39 -12.25 2.07 2.65
N ARG A 40 -12.44 1.98 1.32
CA ARG A 40 -13.75 1.97 0.67
C ARG A 40 -14.66 0.80 1.10
N PRO A 41 -14.17 -0.46 1.25
CA PRO A 41 -15.03 -1.54 1.71
C PRO A 41 -15.45 -1.34 3.17
N TYR A 42 -16.73 -1.58 3.49
CA TYR A 42 -17.21 -1.46 4.88
C TYR A 42 -16.65 -2.59 5.79
N LYS A 43 -16.57 -3.82 5.28
CA LYS A 43 -16.17 -4.98 6.09
C LYS A 43 -14.64 -5.04 6.24
N PRO A 44 -14.10 -5.18 7.48
CA PRO A 44 -12.65 -5.28 7.69
C PRO A 44 -11.97 -6.41 6.90
N SER A 45 -12.64 -7.55 6.77
CA SER A 45 -12.12 -8.69 5.99
C SER A 45 -11.91 -8.39 4.51
N GLN A 46 -12.72 -7.50 3.92
CA GLN A 46 -12.54 -7.03 2.55
C GLN A 46 -11.36 -6.05 2.47
N LYS A 47 -11.26 -5.12 3.42
CA LYS A 47 -10.10 -4.22 3.52
C LYS A 47 -8.78 -4.98 3.57
N TYR A 48 -8.71 -6.08 4.33
CA TYR A 48 -7.50 -6.91 4.43
C TYR A 48 -7.05 -7.53 3.11
N LYS A 49 -7.99 -7.79 2.19
CA LYS A 49 -7.70 -8.35 0.86
C LYS A 49 -7.19 -7.29 -0.11
N GLU A 50 -7.61 -6.04 0.05
CA GLU A 50 -7.17 -4.92 -0.78
C GLU A 50 -5.72 -4.49 -0.49
N ILE A 51 -5.27 -4.60 0.76
CA ILE A 51 -3.97 -4.04 1.20
C ILE A 51 -2.78 -4.50 0.32
N PRO A 52 -2.57 -5.80 0.04
CA PRO A 52 -1.43 -6.23 -0.78
C PRO A 52 -1.41 -5.60 -2.18
N GLU A 53 -2.54 -5.59 -2.86
CA GLU A 53 -2.67 -5.03 -4.21
C GLU A 53 -2.53 -3.51 -4.21
N ALA A 54 -3.22 -2.82 -3.30
CA ALA A 54 -3.18 -1.36 -3.20
C ALA A 54 -1.76 -0.84 -2.91
N ILE A 55 -0.99 -1.53 -2.06
CA ILE A 55 0.40 -1.18 -1.75
C ILE A 55 1.35 -1.50 -2.93
N ASP A 56 1.10 -2.57 -3.69
CA ASP A 56 1.88 -2.86 -4.89
C ASP A 56 1.63 -1.83 -6.00
N LEU A 57 0.39 -1.39 -6.18
CA LEU A 57 0.03 -0.30 -7.10
C LEU A 57 0.71 1.01 -6.69
N LEU A 58 0.69 1.38 -5.42
CA LEU A 58 1.39 2.57 -4.92
C LEU A 58 2.88 2.56 -5.27
N LYS A 59 3.54 1.41 -5.11
CA LYS A 59 4.96 1.24 -5.49
C LYS A 59 5.19 1.41 -6.99
N LYS A 60 4.28 0.89 -7.82
CA LYS A 60 4.34 1.05 -9.28
C LYS A 60 4.17 2.52 -9.67
N ASP A 61 3.26 3.24 -9.02
CA ASP A 61 3.03 4.66 -9.29
C ASP A 61 4.24 5.51 -8.89
N PHE A 62 4.84 5.29 -7.73
CA PHE A 62 6.10 5.97 -7.38
C PHE A 62 7.26 5.61 -8.32
N SER A 63 7.34 4.36 -8.77
CA SER A 63 8.34 3.96 -9.77
C SER A 63 8.15 4.73 -11.08
N LYS A 64 6.91 4.85 -11.56
CA LYS A 64 6.58 5.63 -12.76
C LYS A 64 6.95 7.11 -12.60
N LEU A 65 6.58 7.72 -11.48
CA LEU A 65 6.89 9.13 -11.19
C LEU A 65 8.40 9.38 -11.10
N SER A 66 9.16 8.42 -10.56
CA SER A 66 10.63 8.49 -10.51
C SER A 66 11.25 8.39 -11.90
N LEU A 67 10.76 7.45 -12.73
CA LEU A 67 11.22 7.26 -14.10
C LEU A 67 10.89 8.46 -14.99
N SER A 68 9.72 9.08 -14.82
CA SER A 68 9.33 10.30 -15.54
C SER A 68 9.98 11.57 -14.98
N LYS A 69 10.81 11.45 -13.93
CA LYS A 69 11.46 12.57 -13.22
C LYS A 69 10.47 13.57 -12.60
N GLU A 70 9.22 13.17 -12.40
CA GLU A 70 8.19 14.02 -11.79
C GLU A 70 8.28 14.05 -10.27
N ASN A 71 8.67 12.92 -9.64
CA ASN A 71 8.90 12.85 -8.20
C ASN A 71 9.92 11.76 -7.87
N ARG A 72 10.88 12.06 -7.00
CA ARG A 72 11.76 11.06 -6.39
C ARG A 72 11.51 11.07 -4.89
N LEU A 73 11.32 9.89 -4.32
CA LEU A 73 11.16 9.78 -2.89
C LEU A 73 12.47 10.18 -2.19
N THR A 74 12.34 10.93 -1.11
CA THR A 74 13.46 11.15 -0.19
C THR A 74 13.72 9.88 0.61
N ARG A 75 14.89 9.81 1.25
CA ARG A 75 15.24 8.67 2.11
C ARG A 75 14.19 8.40 3.20
N SER A 76 13.64 9.44 3.83
CA SER A 76 12.61 9.28 4.86
C SER A 76 11.30 8.71 4.28
N GLN A 77 10.91 9.13 3.09
CA GLN A 77 9.74 8.61 2.39
C GLN A 77 9.94 7.15 1.96
N GLU A 78 11.14 6.78 1.50
CA GLU A 78 11.50 5.40 1.18
C GLU A 78 11.44 4.49 2.42
N GLU A 79 11.87 4.99 3.57
CA GLU A 79 11.76 4.26 4.84
C GLU A 79 10.30 4.00 5.24
N ILE A 80 9.40 4.96 5.01
CA ILE A 80 7.96 4.77 5.22
C ILE A 80 7.41 3.71 4.25
N MET A 81 7.79 3.77 2.97
CA MET A 81 7.42 2.76 1.96
C MET A 81 7.95 1.37 2.28
N TYR A 82 9.16 1.27 2.84
CA TYR A 82 9.72 0.01 3.32
C TYR A 82 8.90 -0.55 4.48
N LYS A 83 8.54 0.28 5.48
CA LYS A 83 7.67 -0.13 6.60
C LYS A 83 6.31 -0.63 6.12
N LEU A 84 5.68 0.09 5.19
CA LEU A 84 4.42 -0.31 4.55
C LEU A 84 4.53 -1.68 3.87
N THR A 85 5.58 -1.86 3.05
CA THR A 85 5.80 -3.11 2.31
C THR A 85 6.06 -4.28 3.25
N LYS A 86 6.87 -4.07 4.30
CA LYS A 86 7.21 -5.09 5.30
C LYS A 86 5.97 -5.53 6.08
N LEU A 87 5.19 -4.57 6.58
CA LEU A 87 3.95 -4.84 7.32
C LEU A 87 2.95 -5.62 6.44
N THR A 88 2.80 -5.18 5.19
CA THR A 88 1.93 -5.82 4.20
C THR A 88 2.31 -7.28 3.98
N ARG A 89 3.60 -7.55 3.73
CA ARG A 89 4.14 -8.90 3.55
C ARG A 89 3.91 -9.80 4.77
N GLN A 90 4.16 -9.26 5.96
CA GLN A 90 4.10 -10.04 7.20
C GLN A 90 2.68 -10.44 7.60
N ILE A 91 1.70 -9.56 7.39
CA ILE A 91 0.34 -9.72 7.95
C ILE A 91 -0.69 -10.10 6.88
N PHE A 92 -0.59 -9.53 5.68
CA PHE A 92 -1.65 -9.60 4.68
C PHE A 92 -1.30 -10.48 3.47
N GLN A 93 -0.01 -10.68 3.17
CA GLN A 93 0.40 -11.33 1.93
C GLN A 93 0.41 -12.87 1.96
N LYS A 94 0.57 -13.52 3.13
CA LYS A 94 0.64 -15.00 3.24
C LYS A 94 -0.59 -15.74 2.66
N GLY A 95 -1.76 -15.09 2.58
CA GLY A 95 -2.95 -15.65 1.93
C GLY A 95 -3.16 -15.16 0.49
N PHE A 96 -2.55 -14.04 0.12
CA PHE A 96 -2.68 -13.41 -1.19
C PHE A 96 -1.86 -14.14 -2.26
N ASP A 97 -0.61 -14.51 -1.94
CA ASP A 97 0.26 -15.25 -2.88
C ASP A 97 -0.41 -16.56 -3.32
N ARG A 98 -1.07 -17.27 -2.40
CA ARG A 98 -1.80 -18.51 -2.72
C ARG A 98 -2.98 -18.30 -3.69
N ILE A 99 -3.65 -17.15 -3.64
CA ILE A 99 -4.75 -16.78 -4.56
C ILE A 99 -4.18 -16.33 -5.91
N MET A 100 -3.10 -15.55 -5.91
CA MET A 100 -2.45 -15.06 -7.14
C MET A 100 -1.87 -16.23 -7.95
N TYR A 101 -1.18 -17.18 -7.31
CA TYR A 101 -0.69 -18.39 -7.98
C TYR A 101 -1.81 -19.33 -8.42
N ALA A 102 -2.93 -19.41 -7.68
CA ALA A 102 -4.09 -20.19 -8.14
C ALA A 102 -4.66 -19.62 -9.46
N ASN A 103 -4.81 -18.30 -9.57
CA ASN A 103 -5.28 -17.69 -10.82
C ASN A 103 -4.33 -17.87 -12.01
N ILE A 104 -3.01 -18.02 -11.77
CA ILE A 104 -2.02 -18.28 -12.82
C ILE A 104 -2.06 -19.74 -13.30
N TRP A 105 -2.35 -20.71 -12.43
CA TRP A 105 -2.39 -22.14 -12.79
C TRP A 105 -3.69 -22.57 -13.49
N PHE A 106 -4.76 -21.78 -13.39
CA PHE A 106 -6.04 -22.03 -14.06
C PHE A 106 -6.29 -21.14 -15.29
N SER A 107 -5.28 -20.39 -15.76
CA SER A 107 -5.32 -19.60 -17.01
C SER A 107 -4.50 -20.23 -18.12
#